data_AF-A0A183PTT2-F1
#
_entry.id   AF-A0A183PTT2-F1
#
_cell.length_a   1.000
_cell.length_b   1.000
_cell.length_c   1.000
_cell.angle_alpha   90.00
_cell.angle_beta   90.00
_cell.angle_gamma   90.00
#
_symmetry.space_group_name_H-M   'P 1'
#
loop_
_entity.id
_entity.type
_entity.pdbx_description
1 polymer ?
#
loop_
_entity_poly.entity_id
_entity_poly.type
_entity_poly.pdbx_seq_one_letter_code
_entity_poly.pdbx_strand_id
1 'polypeptide(L)'
;MRWGLIPAFIHGDSTSTFHTFNARIESLLDKRSYKCSFQEGKRCVVVVQGFYEWKVGIKKKQPFYFCPSNPDKLLMMAGLFAHNYEKQAYQFLTDLADNLDNVSVIKYPVTSQVNNSTYNEPNCIKPITEEEEHK
;
A
#
# COMPACT_ATOMS: atom_id res chain seq x y z
N MET A 1 2.67 1.95 9.30
CA MET A 1 2.84 1.01 8.16
C MET A 1 1.48 0.42 7.82
N ARG A 2 1.21 0.11 6.55
CA ARG A 2 -0.04 -0.53 6.12
C ARG A 2 0.11 -2.05 6.10
N TRP A 3 -0.87 -2.79 6.61
CA TRP A 3 -0.95 -4.24 6.40
C TRP A 3 -1.38 -4.50 4.94
N GLY A 4 -0.51 -5.16 4.18
CA GLY A 4 -0.63 -5.29 2.73
C GLY A 4 0.47 -4.51 2.03
N LEU A 5 1.52 -5.21 1.63
CA LEU A 5 2.69 -4.60 0.99
C LEU A 5 2.30 -4.03 -0.37
N ILE A 6 2.50 -2.73 -0.58
CA ILE A 6 2.29 -2.12 -1.90
C ILE A 6 3.64 -2.18 -2.62
N PRO A 7 3.77 -2.97 -3.71
CA PRO A 7 4.99 -3.03 -4.47
C PRO A 7 5.38 -1.66 -5.02
N ALA A 8 6.68 -1.39 -5.09
CA ALA A 8 7.21 -0.09 -5.52
C ALA A 8 6.87 0.26 -6.98
N PHE A 9 6.52 -0.72 -7.83
CA PHE A 9 6.16 -0.51 -9.24
C PHE A 9 4.67 -0.19 -9.45
N ILE A 10 3.87 -0.17 -8.38
CA ILE A 10 2.46 0.21 -8.48
C ILE A 10 2.34 1.73 -8.37
N HIS A 11 1.74 2.32 -9.40
CA HIS A 11 1.43 3.74 -9.51
C HIS A 11 -0.09 3.96 -9.47
N GLY A 12 -0.51 5.14 -9.00
CA GLY A 12 -1.92 5.51 -8.89
C GLY A 12 -2.77 4.60 -7.98
N ASP A 13 -4.08 4.56 -8.22
CA ASP A 13 -5.07 3.90 -7.34
C ASP A 13 -5.24 2.39 -7.56
N SER A 14 -4.41 1.79 -8.42
CA SER A 14 -4.42 0.35 -8.75
C SER A 14 -4.04 -0.60 -7.59
N THR A 15 -3.99 -0.08 -6.36
CA THR A 15 -3.63 -0.84 -5.15
C THR A 15 -4.68 -1.85 -4.69
N SER A 16 -5.93 -1.80 -5.20
CA SER A 16 -7.00 -2.72 -4.79
C SER A 16 -6.87 -4.13 -5.38
N THR A 17 -6.08 -4.28 -6.46
CA THR A 17 -5.99 -5.56 -7.20
C THR A 17 -5.03 -6.57 -6.56
N PHE A 18 -4.21 -6.16 -5.60
CA PHE A 18 -3.13 -6.98 -5.07
C PHE A 18 -3.38 -7.44 -3.62
N HIS A 19 -3.53 -8.75 -3.44
CA HIS A 19 -3.66 -9.40 -2.14
C HIS A 19 -2.28 -9.67 -1.52
N THR A 20 -1.63 -8.63 -1.02
CA THR A 20 -0.25 -8.67 -0.49
C THR A 20 -0.17 -8.63 1.04
N PHE A 21 -1.24 -9.04 1.71
CA PHE A 21 -1.30 -9.12 3.17
C PHE A 21 -0.47 -10.28 3.73
N ASN A 22 -0.28 -11.35 2.93
CA ASN A 22 0.56 -12.51 3.25
C ASN A 22 1.53 -12.79 2.09
N ALA A 23 2.75 -13.21 2.43
CA ALA A 23 3.77 -13.61 1.47
C ALA A 23 4.21 -15.05 1.74
N ARG A 24 4.07 -15.92 0.73
CA ARG A 24 4.51 -17.32 0.79
C ARG A 24 6.03 -17.39 0.63
N ILE A 25 6.71 -17.97 1.61
CA ILE A 25 8.18 -18.08 1.62
C ILE A 25 8.69 -18.84 0.39
N GLU A 26 7.93 -19.83 -0.07
CA GLU A 26 8.24 -20.70 -1.22
C GLU A 26 8.32 -19.93 -2.54
N SER A 27 7.61 -18.81 -2.65
CA SER A 27 7.52 -17.99 -3.88
C SER A 27 8.08 -16.57 -3.69
N LEU A 28 8.73 -16.32 -2.55
CA LEU A 28 9.12 -14.99 -2.12
C LEU A 28 10.11 -14.33 -3.08
N LEU A 29 11.03 -15.13 -3.63
CA LEU A 29 12.08 -14.71 -4.55
C LEU A 29 11.60 -14.63 -6.01
N ASP A 30 10.49 -15.29 -6.35
CA ASP A 30 9.94 -15.30 -7.71
C ASP A 30 8.94 -14.17 -7.93
N LYS A 31 8.18 -13.82 -6.89
CA LYS A 31 7.15 -12.77 -6.95
C LYS A 31 7.81 -11.38 -6.96
N ARG A 32 7.65 -10.65 -8.08
CA ARG A 32 8.13 -9.25 -8.22
C ARG A 32 7.67 -8.34 -7.07
N SER A 33 6.49 -8.58 -6.51
CA SER A 33 5.94 -7.84 -5.37
C SER A 33 6.84 -7.87 -4.13
N TYR A 34 7.55 -8.98 -3.89
CA TYR A 34 8.30 -9.20 -2.65
C TYR A 34 9.80 -9.30 -2.88
N LYS A 35 10.22 -9.74 -4.07
CA LYS A 35 11.62 -10.01 -4.43
C LYS A 35 12.55 -8.83 -4.09
N CYS A 36 12.22 -7.62 -4.55
CA CYS A 36 13.05 -6.44 -4.29
C CYS A 36 13.14 -6.14 -2.79
N SER A 37 12.01 -6.11 -2.07
CA SER A 37 12.01 -5.88 -0.62
C SER A 37 12.86 -6.91 0.13
N PHE A 38 12.78 -8.19 -0.26
CA PHE A 38 13.56 -9.24 0.36
C PHE A 38 15.06 -9.08 0.08
N GLN A 39 15.44 -8.84 -1.18
CA GLN A 39 16.85 -8.68 -1.58
C GLN A 39 17.50 -7.44 -0.97
N GLU A 40 16.75 -6.35 -0.81
CA GLU A 40 17.19 -5.11 -0.16
C GLU A 40 17.21 -5.23 1.39
N GLY A 41 16.84 -6.39 1.93
CA GLY A 41 16.85 -6.63 3.37
C GLY A 41 15.76 -5.90 4.14
N LYS A 42 14.67 -5.46 3.48
CA LYS A 42 13.51 -4.78 4.09
C LYS A 42 12.64 -5.75 4.89
N ARG A 43 13.22 -6.29 5.95
CA ARG A 43 12.63 -7.26 6.88
C ARG A 43 12.17 -6.54 8.14
N CYS A 44 11.03 -6.94 8.67
CA CYS A 44 10.52 -6.44 9.94
C CYS A 44 9.96 -7.58 10.79
N VAL A 45 9.75 -7.30 12.08
CA VAL A 45 8.98 -8.17 12.97
C VAL A 45 7.62 -7.53 13.17
N VAL A 46 6.58 -8.25 12.77
CA VAL A 46 5.18 -7.85 13.01
C VAL A 46 4.78 -8.38 14.39
N VAL A 47 4.49 -7.46 15.30
CA VAL A 47 4.12 -7.78 16.68
C VAL A 47 2.60 -7.76 16.81
N VAL A 48 2.03 -8.87 17.28
CA VAL A 48 0.57 -9.02 17.50
C VAL A 48 0.29 -9.77 18.80
N GLN A 49 -0.91 -9.60 19.35
CA GLN A 49 -1.37 -10.41 20.48
C GLN A 49 -1.69 -11.86 20.05
N GLY A 50 -2.08 -12.03 18.79
CA GLY A 50 -2.45 -13.29 18.18
C GLY A 50 -3.07 -13.06 16.81
N PHE A 51 -3.58 -14.11 16.18
CA PHE A 51 -4.27 -14.04 14.90
C PHE A 51 -5.46 -15.00 14.87
N TYR A 52 -6.39 -14.76 13.95
CA TYR A 52 -7.55 -15.61 13.73
C TYR A 52 -7.36 -16.47 12.51
N GLU A 53 -7.74 -17.75 12.58
CA GLU A 53 -7.81 -18.63 11.43
C GLU A 53 -9.14 -19.42 11.45
N TRP A 54 -9.67 -19.72 10.26
CA TRP A 54 -10.97 -20.36 10.14
C TRP A 54 -10.79 -21.84 9.80
N LYS A 55 -11.21 -22.72 10.70
CA LYS A 55 -11.35 -24.14 10.38
C LYS A 55 -12.54 -24.31 9.44
N VAL A 56 -12.26 -24.69 8.20
CA VAL A 56 -13.30 -24.97 7.20
C VAL A 56 -13.78 -26.41 7.38
N GLY A 57 -15.01 -26.58 7.87
CA GLY A 57 -15.71 -27.87 7.93
C GLY A 57 -16.81 -27.99 6.87
N ILE A 58 -17.45 -29.16 6.79
CA ILE A 58 -18.44 -29.51 5.74
C ILE A 58 -19.65 -28.55 5.68
N LYS A 59 -20.04 -27.90 6.79
CA LYS A 59 -21.24 -27.04 6.83
C LYS A 59 -21.03 -25.62 7.38
N LYS A 60 -19.98 -25.36 8.17
CA LYS A 60 -19.71 -24.03 8.75
C LYS A 60 -18.21 -23.77 8.90
N LYS A 61 -17.83 -22.50 8.77
CA LYS A 61 -16.49 -22.00 9.14
C LYS A 61 -16.49 -21.66 10.62
N GLN A 62 -15.58 -22.26 11.39
CA GLN A 62 -15.38 -21.94 12.81
C GLN A 62 -14.10 -21.11 12.97
N PRO A 63 -14.17 -19.87 13.49
CA PRO A 63 -12.97 -19.10 13.81
C PRO A 63 -12.28 -19.66 15.05
N PHE A 64 -10.95 -19.65 15.03
CA PHE A 64 -10.07 -19.95 16.16
C PHE A 64 -9.09 -18.78 16.35
N TYR A 65 -8.85 -18.40 17.60
CA TYR A 65 -7.84 -17.43 17.95
C TYR A 65 -6.56 -18.16 18.39
N PHE A 66 -5.45 -17.84 17.75
CA PHE A 66 -4.13 -18.38 18.04
C PHE A 66 -3.29 -17.30 18.71
N CYS A 67 -2.81 -17.58 19.93
CA CYS A 67 -1.97 -16.68 20.70
C CYS A 67 -0.89 -17.46 21.48
N PRO A 68 0.13 -16.76 22.02
CA PRO A 68 1.12 -17.39 22.89
C PRO A 68 0.46 -18.04 24.11
N SER A 69 1.01 -19.16 24.58
CA SER A 69 0.51 -19.85 25.78
C SER A 69 0.71 -19.04 27.07
N ASN A 70 1.71 -18.16 27.08
CA ASN A 70 1.92 -17.20 28.17
C ASN A 70 1.27 -15.85 27.79
N PRO A 71 0.30 -15.35 28.59
CA PRO A 71 -0.45 -14.12 28.30
C PRO A 71 0.41 -12.84 28.34
N ASP A 72 1.55 -12.86 29.02
CA ASP A 72 2.47 -11.71 29.09
C ASP A 72 3.39 -11.62 27.86
N LYS A 73 3.30 -12.57 26.93
CA LYS A 73 4.10 -12.60 25.70
C LYS A 73 3.27 -12.19 24.49
N LEU A 74 3.92 -11.49 23.57
CA LEU A 74 3.38 -11.17 22.25
C LEU A 74 3.87 -12.17 21.21
N LEU A 75 3.04 -12.41 20.20
CA LEU A 75 3.42 -13.17 19.02
C LEU A 75 4.23 -12.27 18.08
N MET A 76 5.38 -12.78 17.63
CA MET A 76 6.27 -12.09 16.71
C MET A 76 6.28 -12.85 15.39
N MET A 77 5.82 -12.22 14.32
CA MET A 77 5.76 -12.79 12.97
C MET A 77 6.81 -12.14 12.07
N ALA A 78 7.41 -12.94 11.18
CA ALA A 78 8.31 -12.39 10.17
C ALA A 78 7.53 -11.59 9.14
N GLY A 79 7.98 -10.38 8.86
CA GLY A 79 7.37 -9.49 7.88
C GLY A 79 8.37 -8.94 6.86
N LEU A 80 7.83 -8.50 5.73
CA LEU A 80 8.53 -7.66 4.76
C LEU A 80 7.84 -6.31 4.67
N PHE A 81 8.61 -5.28 4.34
CA PHE A 81 8.07 -3.97 4.05
C PHE A 81 8.59 -3.38 2.74
N ALA A 82 7.88 -2.37 2.26
CA ALA A 82 8.25 -1.58 1.09
C ALA A 82 7.94 -0.11 1.36
N HIS A 83 8.72 0.76 0.72
CA HIS A 83 8.39 2.18 0.59
C HIS A 83 7.72 2.36 -0.77
N ASN A 84 6.58 3.03 -0.77
CA ASN A 84 5.98 3.56 -1.99
C ASN A 84 5.89 5.07 -1.79
N TYR A 85 6.90 5.79 -2.29
CA TYR A 85 7.07 7.23 -2.05
C TYR A 85 5.94 8.06 -2.64
N GLU A 86 5.43 7.67 -3.80
CA GLU A 86 4.30 8.34 -4.46
C GLU A 86 3.06 8.31 -3.56
N LYS A 87 2.72 7.13 -3.04
CA LYS A 87 1.57 6.98 -2.15
C LYS A 87 1.80 7.60 -0.77
N GLN A 88 3.02 7.57 -0.24
CA GLN A 88 3.35 8.25 1.01
C GLN A 88 3.22 9.77 0.88
N ALA A 89 3.70 10.35 -0.22
CA ALA A 89 3.54 11.77 -0.49
C ALA A 89 2.07 12.15 -0.69
N TYR A 90 1.31 11.36 -1.46
CA TYR A 90 -0.12 11.59 -1.65
C TYR A 90 -0.91 11.52 -0.33
N GLN A 91 -0.64 10.51 0.50
CA GLN A 91 -1.27 10.39 1.82
C GLN A 91 -0.90 11.57 2.72
N PHE A 92 0.39 11.92 2.81
CA PHE A 92 0.85 13.06 3.60
C PHE A 92 0.19 14.37 3.17
N LEU A 93 0.12 14.64 1.86
CA LEU A 93 -0.51 15.85 1.33
C LEU A 93 -2.02 15.87 1.58
N THR A 94 -2.68 14.72 1.49
CA THR A 94 -4.11 14.58 1.79
C THR A 94 -4.38 14.79 3.27
N ASP A 95 -3.64 14.11 4.15
CA ASP A 95 -3.75 14.28 5.60
C ASP A 95 -3.44 15.74 6.00
N LEU A 96 -2.43 16.38 5.40
CA LEU A 96 -2.12 17.78 5.64
C LEU A 96 -3.27 18.70 5.19
N ALA A 97 -3.84 18.48 4.01
CA ALA A 97 -4.97 19.25 3.50
C ALA A 97 -6.21 19.09 4.38
N ASP A 98 -6.50 17.87 4.84
CA ASP A 98 -7.67 17.55 5.66
C ASP A 98 -7.54 18.11 7.09
N ASN A 99 -6.32 18.28 7.60
CA ASN A 99 -6.06 18.84 8.94
C ASN A 99 -5.79 20.36 8.93
N LEU A 100 -5.80 21.01 7.76
CA LEU A 100 -5.74 22.47 7.67
C LEU A 100 -7.17 23.01 7.65
N ASP A 101 -7.75 23.20 8.85
CA ASP A 101 -9.15 23.61 9.09
C ASP A 101 -9.61 24.90 8.36
N ASN A 102 -8.75 25.61 7.63
CA ASN A 102 -9.10 26.86 6.95
C ASN A 102 -8.42 27.07 5.58
N VAL A 103 -7.87 26.01 4.95
CA VAL A 103 -7.27 26.15 3.62
C VAL A 103 -8.01 25.24 2.64
N SER A 104 -8.81 25.84 1.75
CA SER A 104 -9.35 25.13 0.59
C SER A 104 -8.20 24.77 -0.35
N VAL A 105 -7.59 23.59 -0.16
CA VAL A 105 -6.54 23.10 -1.05
C VAL A 105 -7.19 22.65 -2.36
N ILE A 106 -7.04 23.47 -3.40
CA ILE A 106 -7.42 23.09 -4.76
C ILE A 106 -6.39 22.06 -5.25
N LYS A 107 -6.84 20.83 -5.48
CA LYS A 107 -6.00 19.74 -5.98
C LYS A 107 -5.88 19.85 -7.50
N TYR A 108 -4.66 19.99 -8.01
CA TYR A 108 -4.37 19.89 -9.44
C TYR A 108 -3.64 18.57 -9.70
N PRO A 109 -4.27 17.58 -10.34
CA PRO A 109 -3.57 16.35 -10.71
C PRO A 109 -2.45 16.69 -11.70
N VAL A 110 -1.21 16.49 -11.28
CA VAL A 110 -0.04 16.68 -12.14
C VAL A 110 0.09 15.42 -13.00
N THR A 111 -0.25 15.53 -14.28
CA THR A 111 -0.08 14.42 -15.22
C THR A 111 1.38 14.35 -15.71
N SER A 112 1.75 13.24 -16.36
CA SER A 112 3.06 13.08 -17.00
C SER A 112 3.35 14.14 -18.08
N GLN A 113 2.32 14.87 -18.54
CA GLN A 113 2.45 15.95 -19.52
C GLN A 113 3.20 17.17 -18.97
N VAL A 114 3.23 17.38 -17.65
CA VAL A 114 3.94 18.51 -17.01
C VAL A 114 5.46 18.45 -17.22
N ASN A 115 6.00 17.26 -17.53
CA ASN A 115 7.42 17.07 -17.85
C ASN A 115 7.70 16.91 -19.36
N ASN A 116 6.69 17.11 -20.22
CA ASN A 116 6.88 17.08 -21.67
C ASN A 116 7.36 18.46 -22.14
N SER A 117 8.54 18.53 -22.77
CA SER A 117 9.10 19.78 -23.31
C SER A 117 8.19 20.48 -24.32
N THR A 118 7.24 19.76 -24.90
CA THR A 118 6.24 20.25 -25.86
C THR A 118 5.02 20.90 -25.16
N TYR A 119 4.77 20.59 -23.88
CA TYR A 119 3.61 21.05 -23.10
C TYR A 119 4.03 21.84 -21.84
N ASN A 120 5.11 22.62 -21.96
CA ASN A 120 5.68 23.42 -20.87
C ASN A 120 5.02 24.81 -20.78
N GLU A 121 3.68 24.86 -20.73
CA GLU A 121 2.91 26.09 -20.51
C GLU A 121 2.15 26.03 -19.18
N PRO A 122 1.90 27.17 -18.49
CA PRO A 122 1.16 27.20 -17.21
C PRO A 122 -0.22 26.51 -17.26
N ASN A 123 -0.78 26.32 -18.46
CA ASN A 123 -2.04 25.64 -18.71
C ASN A 123 -1.99 24.12 -18.50
N CYS A 124 -0.80 23.50 -18.39
CA CYS A 124 -0.67 22.06 -18.10
C CYS A 124 -1.05 21.69 -16.65
N ILE A 125 -1.26 22.70 -15.80
CA ILE A 125 -1.73 22.57 -14.42
C ILE A 125 -3.22 22.94 -14.36
N LYS A 126 -4.04 22.28 -15.18
CA LYS A 126 -5.50 22.36 -15.11
C LYS A 126 -6.06 20.95 -14.86
N PRO A 127 -7.19 20.81 -14.15
CA PRO A 127 -7.89 19.53 -14.09
C PRO A 127 -8.27 19.15 -15.52
N ILE A 128 -7.70 18.06 -16.03
CA ILE A 128 -8.13 17.50 -17.30
C ILE A 128 -9.55 16.98 -17.08
N THR A 129 -10.52 17.52 -17.79
CA THR A 129 -11.88 16.96 -17.81
C THR A 129 -11.83 15.57 -18.43
N GLU A 130 -12.61 14.61 -17.92
CA GLU A 130 -12.59 13.18 -18.33
C GLU A 130 -12.62 12.94 -19.86
N GLU A 131 -13.11 13.92 -20.63
CA GLU A 131 -13.15 13.91 -22.10
C GLU A 131 -11.77 14.00 -22.80
N GLU A 132 -10.72 14.45 -22.12
CA GLU A 132 -9.39 14.71 -22.71
C GLU A 132 -8.36 13.59 -22.42
N GLU A 133 -8.66 12.62 -21.55
CA GLU A 133 -7.75 11.49 -21.22
C GLU A 133 -7.67 10.40 -22.31
N HIS A 134 -8.61 10.38 -23.27
CA HIS A 134 -8.72 9.34 -24.30
C HIS A 134 -8.31 9.77 -25.72
N LYS A 135 -7.56 10.87 -25.84
CA LYS A 135 -7.05 11.38 -27.12
C LYS A 135 -5.54 11.23 -27.22
#